data_AF-A0A7W9PML9-F1
#
_entry.id   AF-A0A7W9PML9-F1
#
_cell.length_a   1.000
_cell.length_b   1.000
_cell.length_c   1.000
_cell.angle_alpha   90.00
_cell.angle_beta   90.00
_cell.angle_gamma   90.00
#
_symmetry.space_group_name_H-M   'P 1'
#
loop_
_entity.id
_entity.type
_entity.pdbx_description
1 polymer ?
#
loop_
_entity_poly.entity_id
_entity_poly.type
_entity_poly.pdbx_seq_one_letter_code
_entity_poly.pdbx_strand_id
1 'polypeptide(L)'
;MREIYTTSRGTRIALGDRFQDVARADARTLLVVAIGEPYADWKGVRRCPIDYRIVAQVGKAKCSAAVKTIDAERLADRKLFARIASGGGGEA
;
A
#
# COMPACT_ATOMS: atom_id res chain seq x y z
N MET A 1 8.32 3.29 15.14
CA MET A 1 7.54 2.91 13.92
C MET A 1 7.14 4.20 13.22
N ARG A 2 7.40 4.37 11.92
CA ARG A 2 6.99 5.59 11.19
C ARG A 2 5.53 5.48 10.81
N GLU A 3 4.79 6.56 11.03
CA GLU A 3 3.38 6.63 10.65
C GLU A 3 3.20 7.00 9.18
N ILE A 4 4.17 7.69 8.57
CA ILE A 4 4.11 8.18 7.20
C ILE A 4 5.48 8.03 6.50
N TYR A 5 5.46 7.59 5.25
CA TYR A 5 6.59 7.59 4.32
C TYR A 5 6.20 8.36 3.05
N THR A 6 7.12 9.19 2.55
CA THR A 6 6.97 9.90 1.27
C THR A 6 7.90 9.26 0.25
N THR A 7 7.35 8.74 -0.83
CA THR A 7 8.12 8.17 -1.93
C THR A 7 8.85 9.25 -2.72
N SER A 8 9.83 8.86 -3.51
CA SER A 8 10.62 9.74 -4.38
C SER A 8 9.75 10.46 -5.42
N ARG A 9 8.59 9.87 -5.75
CA ARG A 9 7.56 10.46 -6.64
C ARG A 9 6.56 11.38 -5.91
N GLY A 10 6.79 11.69 -4.64
CA GLY A 10 5.92 12.56 -3.84
C GLY A 10 4.63 11.91 -3.34
N THR A 11 4.48 10.59 -3.46
CA THR A 11 3.30 9.89 -2.92
C THR A 11 3.49 9.67 -1.43
N ARG A 12 2.52 10.11 -0.64
CA ARG A 12 2.47 9.86 0.80
C ARG A 12 1.75 8.54 1.08
N ILE A 13 2.42 7.66 1.82
CA ILE A 13 1.92 6.37 2.30
C ILE A 13 1.92 6.42 3.81
N ALA A 14 0.76 6.28 4.43
CA ALA A 14 0.58 6.27 5.86
C ALA A 14 0.21 4.87 6.38
N LEU A 15 0.46 4.63 7.66
CA LEU A 15 -0.09 3.47 8.36
C LEU A 15 -1.62 3.51 8.28
N GLY A 16 -2.25 2.38 7.94
CA GLY A 16 -3.69 2.29 7.75
C GLY A 16 -4.20 2.77 6.39
N ASP A 17 -3.33 3.30 5.51
CA ASP A 17 -3.74 3.62 4.15
C ASP A 17 -4.20 2.37 3.39
N ARG A 18 -5.16 2.58 2.49
CA ARG A 18 -5.71 1.54 1.62
C ARG A 18 -5.34 1.81 0.17
N PHE A 19 -4.96 0.75 -0.53
CA PHE A 19 -4.59 0.79 -1.94
C PHE A 19 -5.37 -0.27 -2.71
N GLN A 20 -5.90 0.06 -3.89
CA GLN A 20 -6.52 -0.89 -4.79
C GLN A 20 -5.54 -1.27 -5.89
N ASP A 21 -5.35 -2.56 -6.13
CA ASP A 21 -4.70 -3.03 -7.37
C ASP A 21 -5.64 -2.75 -8.54
N VAL A 22 -5.28 -1.78 -9.40
CA VAL A 22 -6.07 -1.36 -10.57
C VAL A 22 -5.63 -2.05 -11.86
N ALA A 23 -4.49 -2.75 -11.84
CA ALA A 23 -3.95 -3.44 -13.01
C ALA A 23 -4.51 -4.87 -13.18
N ARG A 24 -5.12 -5.45 -12.12
CA ARG A 24 -5.63 -6.81 -12.13
C ARG A 24 -7.16 -6.86 -12.23
N ALA A 25 -7.68 -7.77 -13.06
CA ALA A 25 -9.11 -8.09 -13.12
C ALA A 25 -9.68 -8.57 -11.77
N ASP A 26 -8.83 -9.18 -10.95
CA ASP A 26 -9.11 -9.56 -9.56
C ASP A 26 -8.60 -8.45 -8.62
N ALA A 27 -9.20 -7.25 -8.70
CA ALA A 27 -8.75 -6.10 -7.93
C ALA A 27 -8.77 -6.41 -6.43
N ARG A 28 -7.67 -6.09 -5.74
CA ARG A 28 -7.47 -6.34 -4.31
C ARG A 28 -7.27 -5.02 -3.58
N THR A 29 -7.87 -4.92 -2.40
CA THR A 29 -7.58 -3.83 -1.47
C THR A 29 -6.51 -4.26 -0.49
N LEU A 30 -5.40 -3.55 -0.51
CA LEU A 30 -4.27 -3.67 0.39
C LEU A 30 -4.46 -2.66 1.53
N LEU A 31 -4.22 -3.07 2.76
CA LEU A 31 -4.14 -2.21 3.95
C LEU A 31 -2.70 -2.17 4.42
N VAL A 32 -2.11 -0.98 4.54
CA VAL A 32 -0.78 -0.79 5.11
C VAL A 32 -0.82 -1.05 6.62
N VAL A 33 -0.01 -1.99 7.10
CA VAL A 33 0.04 -2.40 8.51
C VAL A 33 1.39 -2.12 9.18
N ALA A 34 2.46 -1.92 8.40
CA ALA A 34 3.71 -1.38 8.92
C ALA A 34 4.49 -0.69 7.79
N ILE A 35 5.28 0.31 8.20
CA ILE A 35 6.26 0.99 7.35
C ILE A 35 7.63 0.67 7.95
N GLY A 36 8.42 -0.12 7.22
CA GLY A 36 9.75 -0.52 7.65
C GLY A 36 10.80 0.57 7.42
N GLU A 37 12.03 0.28 7.83
CA GLU A 37 13.14 1.23 7.72
C GLU A 37 13.63 1.33 6.28
N PRO A 38 13.80 2.56 5.74
CA PRO A 38 14.32 2.74 4.41
C PRO A 38 15.81 2.35 4.35
N TYR A 39 16.18 1.59 3.33
CA TYR A 39 17.54 1.12 3.11
C TYR A 39 17.97 1.36 1.66
N ALA A 40 19.27 1.36 1.40
CA ALA A 40 19.80 1.37 0.05
C ALA A 40 20.01 -0.08 -0.42
N ASP A 41 19.42 -0.42 -1.57
CA ASP A 41 19.68 -1.70 -2.23
C ASP A 41 21.13 -1.76 -2.77
N TRP A 42 21.59 -2.94 -3.19
CA TRP A 42 22.95 -3.11 -3.75
C TRP A 42 23.25 -2.23 -4.97
N LYS A 43 22.21 -1.70 -5.64
CA LYS A 43 22.31 -0.72 -6.73
C LYS A 43 22.32 0.75 -6.26
N GLY A 44 22.37 1.01 -4.96
CA GLY A 44 22.26 2.36 -4.38
C GLY A 44 20.85 2.97 -4.43
N VAL A 45 19.85 2.21 -4.88
CA VAL A 45 18.45 2.68 -4.94
C VAL A 45 17.85 2.65 -3.54
N ARG A 46 17.33 3.80 -3.09
CA ARG A 46 16.64 3.90 -1.81
C ARG A 46 15.28 3.22 -1.89
N ARG A 47 15.07 2.23 -1.02
CA ARG A 47 13.84 1.44 -0.90
C ARG A 47 13.27 1.56 0.49
N CYS A 48 11.96 1.38 0.61
CA CYS A 48 11.29 1.31 1.90
C CYS A 48 10.30 0.14 1.85
N PRO A 49 10.49 -0.90 2.68
CA PRO A 49 9.56 -2.01 2.72
C PRO A 49 8.27 -1.59 3.43
N ILE A 50 7.14 -1.85 2.79
CA ILE A 50 5.79 -1.62 3.30
C ILE A 50 5.13 -2.97 3.51
N ASP A 51 4.75 -3.25 4.75
CA ASP A 51 3.99 -4.44 5.07
C ASP A 51 2.50 -4.13 4.92
N TYR A 52 1.79 -5.04 4.26
CA TYR A 52 0.38 -4.91 3.97
C TYR A 52 -0.38 -6.21 4.13
N ARG A 53 -1.69 -6.10 4.31
CA ARG A 53 -2.64 -7.23 4.29
C ARG A 53 -3.69 -6.99 3.21
N ILE A 54 -4.19 -8.07 2.62
CA ILE A 54 -5.30 -7.99 1.67
C ILE A 54 -6.60 -8.04 2.48
N VAL A 55 -7.40 -6.97 2.43
CA VAL A 55 -8.64 -6.82 3.20
C VAL A 55 -9.91 -6.97 2.35
N ALA A 56 -9.79 -6.85 1.03
CA ALA A 56 -10.88 -7.14 0.12
C ALA A 56 -10.33 -7.64 -1.22
N GLN A 57 -11.12 -8.46 -1.90
CA GLN A 57 -10.86 -8.94 -3.24
C GLN A 57 -12.20 -9.01 -3.98
N VAL A 58 -12.26 -8.49 -5.20
CA VAL A 58 -13.52 -8.50 -5.98
C VAL A 58 -14.04 -9.93 -6.10
N GLY A 59 -15.34 -10.11 -5.80
CA GLY A 59 -16.02 -11.40 -5.90
C GLY A 59 -15.72 -12.41 -4.78
N LYS A 60 -14.94 -12.05 -3.75
CA LYS A 60 -14.68 -12.91 -2.58
C LYS A 60 -14.59 -12.11 -1.28
N ALA A 61 -15.31 -12.55 -0.25
CA ALA A 61 -15.09 -12.11 1.13
C ALA A 61 -13.79 -12.74 1.67
N LYS A 62 -12.63 -12.29 1.18
CA LYS A 62 -11.33 -12.76 1.66
C LYS A 62 -10.53 -11.62 2.29
N CYS A 63 -10.59 -11.57 3.62
CA CYS A 63 -9.57 -10.93 4.44
C CYS A 63 -8.42 -11.93 4.63
N SER A 64 -7.26 -11.67 4.03
CA SER A 64 -6.08 -12.49 4.25
C SER A 64 -5.45 -12.15 5.61
N ALA A 65 -5.22 -13.17 6.44
CA ALA A 65 -4.45 -13.03 7.68
C ALA A 65 -2.95 -12.80 7.42
N ALA A 66 -2.46 -13.29 6.27
CA ALA A 66 -1.05 -13.17 5.90
C ALA A 66 -0.64 -11.72 5.63
N VAL A 67 0.42 -11.29 6.30
CA VAL A 67 1.16 -10.06 6.00
C VAL A 67 2.11 -10.34 4.84
N LYS A 68 2.19 -9.40 3.91
CA LYS A 68 3.12 -9.42 2.78
C LYS A 68 3.87 -8.09 2.73
N THR A 69 5.04 -8.11 2.11
CA THR A 69 5.87 -6.90 1.97
C THR A 69 5.94 -6.48 0.51
N ILE A 70 5.88 -5.18 0.26
CA ILE A 70 6.09 -4.55 -1.05
C ILE A 70 6.96 -3.32 -0.88
N ASP A 71 7.75 -2.98 -1.91
CA ASP A 71 8.48 -1.73 -1.93
C ASP A 71 7.52 -0.52 -2.05
N ALA A 72 7.81 0.55 -1.31
CA ALA A 72 7.02 1.78 -1.29
C ALA A 72 6.91 2.46 -2.66
N GLU A 73 7.98 2.50 -3.46
CA GLU A 73 7.95 3.10 -4.80
C GLU A 73 7.02 2.31 -5.73
N ARG A 74 7.02 0.98 -5.59
CA ARG A 74 6.12 0.11 -6.34
C ARG A 74 4.66 0.25 -5.90
N LEU A 75 4.39 0.43 -4.60
CA LEU A 75 3.05 0.71 -4.09
C LEU A 75 2.54 2.10 -4.54
N ALA A 76 3.44 3.06 -4.74
CA ALA A 76 3.13 4.38 -5.29
C ALA A 76 2.97 4.40 -6.82
N ASP A 77 3.14 3.28 -7.51
CA ASP A 77 2.95 3.25 -8.95
C ASP A 77 1.46 3.31 -9.31
N ARG A 78 1.03 4.47 -9.81
CA ARG A 78 -0.37 4.76 -10.18
C ARG A 78 -0.96 3.82 -11.22
N LYS A 79 -0.12 3.18 -12.04
CA LYS A 79 -0.59 2.20 -13.04
C LYS A 79 -0.91 0.86 -12.40
N LEU A 80 -0.34 0.58 -11.23
CA LEU A 80 -0.56 -0.65 -10.47
C LEU A 80 -1.58 -0.44 -9.35
N PHE A 81 -1.51 0.70 -8.67
CA PHE A 81 -2.30 0.97 -7.48
C PHE A 81 -2.95 2.34 -7.49
N ALA A 82 -4.20 2.40 -7.02
CA ALA A 82 -4.86 3.65 -6.65
C ALA A 82 -5.01 3.72 -5.14
N ARG A 83 -4.64 4.86 -4.53
CA ARG A 83 -4.94 5.11 -3.11
C ARG A 83 -6.45 5.25 -2.97
N ILE A 84 -7.05 4.39 -2.17
CA ILE A 84 -8.46 4.47 -1.85
C ILE A 84 -8.54 5.41 -0.66
N ALA A 85 -9.29 6.50 -0.77
CA ALA A 85 -9.65 7.28 0.40
C ALA A 85 -10.31 6.31 1.38
N SER A 86 -9.78 6.21 2.60
CA SER A 86 -10.52 5.59 3.69
C SER A 86 -11.84 6.36 3.76
N GLY A 87 -12.91 5.76 3.25
CA GLY A 87 -14.24 6.37 3.30
C GLY A 87 -14.55 6.66 4.76
N GLY A 88 -14.36 7.91 5.16
CA GLY A 88 -15.23 8.52 6.14
C GLY A 88 -16.59 8.56 5.47
N GLY A 89 -17.56 7.88 6.09
CA GLY A 89 -18.96 8.13 5.79
C GLY A 89 -19.23 9.63 5.83
N GLY A 90 -20.15 10.07 4.99
CA GLY A 90 -20.46 11.48 4.81
C GLY A 90 -20.73 12.23 6.11
N GLU A 91 -20.51 13.53 6.04
CA GLU A 91 -21.29 14.48 6.79
C GLU A 91 -21.99 15.39 5.77
N ALA A 92 -23.24 15.68 6.11
CA ALA A 92 -24.27 16.34 5.33
C ALA A 92 -23.99 17.83 5.07
#